data_AF-A0A485B2Z2-F1
#
_entry.id   AF-A0A485B2Z2-F1
#
_cell.length_a   1.000
_cell.length_b   1.000
_cell.length_c   1.000
_cell.angle_alpha   90.00
_cell.angle_beta   90.00
_cell.angle_gamma   90.00
#
_symmetry.space_group_name_H-M   'P 1'
#
loop_
_entity.id
_entity.type
_entity.pdbx_description
1 polymer ?
#
loop_
_entity_poly.entity_id
_entity_poly.type
_entity_poly.pdbx_seq_one_letter_code
_entity_poly.pdbx_strand_id
1 'polypeptide(L)' 'MSIIEHTDVDESLKGQGVGKQLVAKVVAKMRQEQRKIIPLCPFAKHEFDNTRDYDDIRA' A
#
# COMPACT_ATOMS: atom_id res chain seq x y z
N MET A 1 7.42 -3.57 -12.11
CA MET A 1 6.60 -4.31 -11.12
C MET A 1 7.26 -4.24 -9.76
N SER A 2 6.50 -4.09 -8.68
CA SER A 2 6.93 -4.15 -7.28
C SER A 2 5.91 -4.94 -6.46
N ILE A 3 6.32 -5.51 -5.33
CA ILE A 3 5.46 -6.34 -4.48
C ILE A 3 5.45 -5.73 -3.08
N ILE A 4 4.26 -5.56 -2.48
CA ILE A 4 4.12 -5.29 -1.04
C ILE A 4 3.86 -6.64 -0.38
N GLU A 5 4.92 -7.29 0.09
CA GLU A 5 4.83 -8.62 0.71
C GLU A 5 4.38 -8.56 2.17
N HIS A 6 4.72 -7.49 2.88
CA HIS A 6 4.40 -7.32 4.29
C HIS A 6 4.20 -5.85 4.64
N THR A 7 3.35 -5.60 5.63
CA THR A 7 3.13 -4.29 6.23
C THR A 7 2.81 -4.53 7.70
N ASP A 8 3.59 -3.93 8.58
CA ASP A 8 3.44 -4.04 10.02
C ASP A 8 3.54 -2.66 10.65
N VAL A 9 2.85 -2.51 11.78
CA VAL A 9 2.80 -1.28 12.55
C VAL A 9 2.77 -1.69 14.01
N ASP A 10 3.65 -1.08 14.80
CA ASP A 10 3.68 -1.30 16.24
C ASP A 10 2.30 -1.03 16.87
N GLU A 11 1.92 -1.85 17.86
CA GLU A 11 0.60 -1.75 18.50
C GLU A 11 0.35 -0.38 19.15
N SER A 12 1.41 0.31 19.62
CA SER A 12 1.29 1.66 20.17
C SER A 12 0.79 2.69 19.15
N LEU A 13 0.90 2.40 17.85
CA LEU A 13 0.47 3.24 16.75
C LEU A 13 -0.89 2.82 16.16
N LYS A 14 -1.54 1.82 16.76
CA LYS A 14 -2.86 1.34 16.33
C LYS A 14 -3.90 2.46 16.37
N GLY A 15 -4.73 2.51 15.33
CA GLY A 15 -5.79 3.53 15.20
C GLY A 15 -5.31 4.89 14.67
N GLN A 16 -4.00 5.10 14.51
CA GLN A 16 -3.44 6.37 14.02
C GLN A 16 -3.30 6.42 12.48
N GLY A 17 -3.71 5.35 11.78
CA GLY A 17 -3.67 5.28 10.31
C GLY A 17 -2.27 5.13 9.72
N VAL A 18 -1.26 4.75 10.52
CA VAL A 18 0.15 4.65 10.07
C VAL A 18 0.31 3.63 8.92
N GLY A 19 -0.34 2.47 8.99
CA GLY A 19 -0.26 1.47 7.92
C GLY A 19 -0.74 2.00 6.56
N LYS A 20 -1.83 2.77 6.56
CA LYS A 20 -2.33 3.44 5.36
C LYS A 20 -1.35 4.47 4.81
N GLN A 21 -0.69 5.23 5.69
CA GLN A 21 0.35 6.18 5.28
C GLN A 21 1.55 5.48 4.63
N LEU A 22 1.96 4.33 5.17
CA LEU A 22 3.04 3.51 4.58
C LEU A 22 2.68 3.06 3.17
N VAL A 23 1.49 2.47 2.98
CA VAL A 23 1.01 2.05 1.65
C VAL A 23 0.96 3.23 0.68
N ALA A 24 0.42 4.38 1.10
CA ALA A 24 0.34 5.58 0.28
C ALA A 24 1.73 6.08 -0.18
N LYS A 25 2.75 6.01 0.68
CA LYS A 25 4.12 6.37 0.32
C LYS A 25 4.72 5.43 -0.72
N VAL A 26 4.46 4.13 -0.60
CA VAL A 26 4.88 3.14 -1.62
C VAL A 26 4.18 3.43 -2.95
N VAL A 27 2.86 3.66 -2.95
CA VAL A 27 2.11 4.03 -4.15
C VAL A 27 2.71 5.26 -4.82
N ALA A 28 2.95 6.34 -4.08
CA ALA A 28 3.53 7.56 -4.61
C ALA A 28 4.90 7.32 -5.26
N LYS A 29 5.79 6.57 -4.59
CA LYS A 29 7.11 6.21 -5.11
C LYS A 29 6.99 5.38 -6.39
N MET A 30 6.09 4.41 -6.43
CA MET A 30 5.92 3.54 -7.60
C MET A 30 5.30 4.28 -8.79
N ARG A 31 4.43 5.28 -8.58
CA ARG A 31 3.97 6.18 -9.65
C ARG A 31 5.14 6.95 -10.27
N GLN A 32 6.03 7.50 -9.44
CA GLN A 32 7.22 8.22 -9.91
C GLN A 32 8.15 7.32 -10.72
N GLU A 33 8.30 6.06 -10.30
CA GLU A 33 9.11 5.07 -11.01
C GLU A 33 8.40 4.42 -12.20
N GLN A 34 7.14 4.78 -12.49
CA GLN A 34 6.30 4.17 -13.54
C GLN A 34 6.19 2.64 -13.38
N ARG A 35 6.08 2.16 -12.13
CA ARG A 35 5.96 0.73 -11.80
C ARG A 35 4.60 0.44 -11.17
N LYS A 36 4.01 -0.70 -11.56
CA LYS A 36 2.80 -1.26 -10.94
C LYS A 36 3.14 -2.04 -9.66
N ILE A 37 2.14 -2.20 -8.79
CA ILE A 37 2.24 -2.88 -7.49
C ILE A 37 1.36 -4.13 -7.44
N ILE A 38 1.90 -5.23 -6.90
CA ILE A 38 1.15 -6.41 -6.45
C ILE A 38 1.07 -6.37 -4.91
N PRO A 39 -0.11 -6.12 -4.31
CA PRO A 39 -0.26 -6.09 -2.85
C PRO A 39 -0.55 -7.50 -2.30
N LEU A 40 0.50 -8.26 -1.96
CA LEU A 40 0.34 -9.61 -1.40
C LEU A 40 -0.02 -9.62 0.09
N CYS A 41 0.50 -8.66 0.85
CA CYS A 41 0.12 -8.49 2.24
C CYS A 41 -1.41 -8.27 2.35
N PRO A 42 -2.13 -9.01 3.23
CA PRO A 42 -3.58 -8.83 3.38
C PRO A 42 -3.99 -7.40 3.72
N PHE A 43 -3.19 -6.71 4.54
CA PHE A 43 -3.41 -5.30 4.87
C PHE A 43 -3.29 -4.41 3.62
N ALA A 44 -2.20 -4.54 2.86
CA ALA A 44 -2.02 -3.78 1.64
C ALA A 44 -3.11 -4.09 0.61
N LYS A 45 -3.49 -5.37 0.47
CA LYS A 45 -4.60 -5.77 -0.40
C LYS A 45 -5.90 -5.08 0.00
N HIS A 46 -6.21 -5.03 1.30
CA HIS A 46 -7.38 -4.33 1.81
C HIS A 46 -7.34 -2.83 1.49
N GLU A 47 -6.20 -2.16 1.66
CA GLU A 47 -6.06 -0.74 1.30
C GLU A 47 -6.30 -0.51 -0.21
N PHE A 48 -5.80 -1.40 -1.07
CA PHE A 48 -6.02 -1.35 -2.52
C PHE A 48 -7.48 -1.63 -2.89
N ASP A 49 -8.10 -2.65 -2.30
CA ASP A 49 -9.49 -3.03 -2.60
C ASP A 49 -10.49 -1.93 -2.18
N ASN A 50 -10.16 -1.10 -1.19
CA ASN A 50 -11.03 -0.02 -0.69
C ASN A 50 -10.67 1.39 -1.18
N THR A 51 -9.59 1.54 -1.95
CA THR A 51 -9.12 2.84 -2.44
C THR A 51 -9.07 2.85 -3.96
N ARG A 52 -10.14 3.34 -4.60
CA ARG A 52 -10.26 3.42 -6.08
C ARG A 52 -9.10 4.17 -6.74
N ASP A 53 -8.54 5.15 -6.04
CA ASP A 53 -7.37 5.87 -6.51
C ASP A 53 -6.15 4.96 -6.75
N TYR A 54 -6.11 3.72 -6.25
CA TYR A 54 -5.01 2.78 -6.47
C TYR A 54 -5.24 1.82 -7.66
N ASP A 55 -6.41 1.88 -8.32
CA ASP A 55 -6.73 1.03 -9.47
C ASP A 55 -5.76 1.26 -10.64
N ASP A 56 -5.27 2.50 -10.81
CA ASP A 56 -4.31 2.88 -11.86
C ASP A 56 -2.93 2.25 -11.66
N ILE A 57 -2.56 1.85 -10.45
CA ILE A 57 -1.22 1.37 -10.13
C ILE A 57 -1.18 -0.12 -9.76
N ARG A 58 -2.35 -0.73 -9.57
CA ARG A 58 -2.46 -2.17 -9.36
C ARG A 58 -2.01 -2.93 -10.63
N ALA A 59 -1.22 -3.98 -10.42
CA ALA A 59 -0.86 -4.96 -11.44
C ALA A 59 -1.89 -6.08 -11.53
#